data_AF-A0A519QBJ2-F1
#
_entry.id   AF-A0A519QBJ2-F1
#
_cell.length_a   1.000
_cell.length_b   1.000
_cell.length_c   1.000
_cell.angle_alpha   90.00
_cell.angle_beta   90.00
_cell.angle_gamma   90.00
#
_symmetry.space_group_name_H-M   'P 1'
#
loop_
_entity.id
_entity.type
_entity.pdbx_description
1 polymer ?
#
loop_
_entity_poly.entity_id
_entity_poly.type
_entity_poly.pdbx_seq_one_letter_code
_entity_poly.pdbx_strand_id
1 'polypeptide(L)' 'IYARGLDLNDPEVTPIGPACALCHRHPCAERAAAPFDRPLSVDDWAKSISPFPFAGN' A
#
# COMPACT_ATOMS: atom_id res chain seq x y z
N ILE A 1 20.00 5.30 -21.40
CA ILE A 1 18.84 5.31 -22.33
C ILE A 1 17.52 5.29 -21.56
N TYR A 2 17.33 4.37 -20.60
CA TYR A 2 16.06 4.18 -19.89
C TYR A 2 15.53 5.37 -19.07
N ALA A 3 16.41 6.24 -18.57
CA ALA A 3 16.00 7.44 -17.84
C ALA A 3 16.07 8.74 -18.68
N ARG A 4 16.23 8.64 -20.01
CA ARG A 4 16.38 9.82 -20.86
C ARG A 4 15.08 10.62 -20.88
N GLY A 5 15.15 11.87 -20.46
CA GLY A 5 14.01 12.79 -20.44
C GLY A 5 13.15 12.70 -19.17
N LEU A 6 13.54 11.91 -18.17
CA LEU A 6 12.90 11.89 -16.86
C LEU A 6 13.56 12.90 -15.93
N ASP A 7 12.76 13.64 -15.16
CA ASP A 7 13.25 14.41 -14.02
C ASP A 7 13.42 13.45 -12.82
N LEU A 8 14.67 13.27 -12.40
CA LEU A 8 15.01 12.38 -11.29
C LEU A 8 15.07 13.13 -9.96
N ASN A 9 14.97 14.45 -9.96
CA ASN A 9 14.90 15.24 -8.73
C ASN A 9 13.47 15.27 -8.16
N ASP A 10 12.45 15.18 -9.02
CA ASP A 10 11.04 15.07 -8.65
C ASP A 10 10.30 14.03 -9.54
N PRO A 11 10.62 12.72 -9.37
CA PRO A 11 10.01 11.69 -10.18
C PRO A 11 8.58 11.37 -9.73
N GLU A 12 7.66 11.20 -10.68
CA GLU A 12 6.37 10.57 -10.40
C GLU A 12 6.56 9.07 -10.15
N VAL A 13 6.36 8.64 -8.89
CA VAL A 13 6.62 7.27 -8.46
C VAL A 13 5.34 6.50 -8.16
N THR A 14 5.24 5.29 -8.71
CA THR A 14 4.21 4.34 -8.28
C THR A 14 4.61 3.72 -6.94
N PRO A 15 3.84 3.93 -5.85
CA PRO A 15 4.23 3.39 -4.55
C PRO A 15 4.01 1.87 -4.54
N ILE A 16 5.03 1.10 -4.19
CA ILE A 16 4.97 -0.36 -4.08
C ILE A 16 5.49 -0.81 -2.71
N GLY A 17 5.10 -2.02 -2.30
CA GLY A 17 5.62 -2.67 -1.10
C GLY A 17 6.39 -3.96 -1.45
N PRO A 18 7.17 -4.51 -0.51
CA PRO A 18 7.99 -5.69 -0.76
C PRO A 18 7.17 -6.98 -0.93
N ALA A 19 6.08 -7.12 -0.17
CA ALA A 19 5.11 -8.20 -0.24
C ALA A 19 3.85 -7.79 0.52
N CYS A 20 2.66 -8.27 0.16
CA CYS A 20 1.41 -7.86 0.83
C CYS A 20 1.46 -8.05 2.35
N ALA A 21 1.92 -9.21 2.84
CA ALA A 21 1.99 -9.49 4.26
C ALA A 21 3.00 -8.62 5.04
N LEU A 22 3.99 -8.04 4.36
CA LEU A 22 5.05 -7.20 4.93
C LEU A 22 4.87 -5.69 4.60
N CYS A 23 3.86 -5.35 3.80
CA CYS A 23 3.67 -3.98 3.31
C CYS A 23 2.79 -3.20 4.26
N HIS A 24 3.30 -2.07 4.77
CA HIS A 24 2.55 -1.20 5.68
C HIS A 24 1.78 -0.08 4.98
N ARG A 25 1.85 0.01 3.64
CA ARG A 25 1.08 1.01 2.87
C ARG A 25 -0.41 0.79 3.09
N HIS A 26 -1.11 1.85 3.48
CA HIS A 26 -2.57 1.87 3.58
C HIS A 26 -3.12 3.24 3.16
N PRO A 27 -4.23 3.31 2.38
CA PRO A 27 -4.96 2.18 1.77
C PRO A 27 -4.30 1.68 0.46
N CYS A 28 -4.32 0.37 0.21
CA CYS A 28 -3.85 -0.27 -1.04
C CYS A 28 -4.95 -1.16 -1.63
N ALA A 29 -5.54 -0.78 -2.76
CA ALA A 29 -6.63 -1.53 -3.40
C ALA A 29 -6.19 -2.94 -3.83
N GLU A 30 -4.96 -3.08 -4.32
CA GLU A 30 -4.36 -4.34 -4.80
C GLU A 30 -3.88 -5.29 -3.68
N ARG A 31 -4.16 -5.01 -2.40
CA ARG A 31 -3.68 -5.87 -1.31
C ARG A 31 -4.30 -7.27 -1.39
N ALA A 32 -3.44 -8.27 -1.58
CA ALA A 32 -3.86 -9.68 -1.70
C ALA A 32 -3.77 -10.48 -0.38
N ALA A 33 -3.07 -9.98 0.64
CA ALA A 33 -2.91 -10.66 1.92
C ALA A 33 -2.93 -9.69 3.11
N ALA A 34 -3.39 -10.18 4.27
CA ALA A 34 -3.37 -9.45 5.53
C ALA A 34 -1.93 -9.16 5.99
N PRO A 35 -1.67 -8.02 6.66
CA PRO A 35 -0.38 -7.74 7.28
C PRO A 35 -0.10 -8.75 8.41
N PHE A 36 1.16 -9.19 8.55
CA PHE A 36 1.50 -10.20 9.56
C PHE A 36 1.69 -9.62 10.97
N ASP A 37 2.08 -8.33 11.07
CA ASP A 37 2.50 -7.67 12.30
C ASP A 37 1.53 -6.56 12.76
N ARG A 38 0.33 -6.49 12.16
CA ARG A 38 -0.69 -5.48 12.50
C ARG A 38 -2.07 -6.10 12.63
N PRO A 39 -2.86 -5.67 13.62
CA PRO A 39 -4.26 -6.10 13.74
C PRO A 39 -5.11 -5.48 12.63
N LEU A 40 -6.13 -6.21 12.19
CA LEU A 40 -7.11 -5.70 11.24
C LEU A 40 -8.08 -4.71 11.92
N SER A 41 -8.44 -3.66 11.19
CA SER A 41 -9.43 -2.66 11.59
C SER A 41 -10.77 -3.01 10.93
N VAL A 42 -11.56 -3.85 11.59
CA VAL A 42 -12.91 -4.23 11.15
C VAL A 42 -13.93 -3.33 11.83
N ASP A 43 -14.75 -2.65 11.04
CA ASP A 43 -15.84 -1.77 11.48
C ASP A 43 -17.09 -2.08 10.64
N ASP A 44 -18.19 -2.43 11.31
CA ASP A 44 -19.45 -2.83 10.69
C ASP A 44 -20.11 -1.71 9.88
N TRP A 45 -19.76 -0.46 10.16
CA TRP A 45 -20.35 0.73 9.52
C TRP A 45 -19.43 1.40 8.51
N ALA A 46 -18.21 0.86 8.31
CA ALA A 46 -17.23 1.42 7.39
C ALA A 46 -16.85 0.45 6.26
N LYS A 47 -16.43 1.02 5.12
CA LYS A 47 -15.84 0.27 4.01
C LYS A 47 -14.46 0.81 3.71
N SER A 48 -13.53 -0.10 3.45
CA SER A 48 -12.17 0.23 3.01
C SER A 48 -12.01 -0.07 1.53
N ILE A 49 -11.19 0.74 0.85
CA ILE A 49 -10.70 0.44 -0.51
C ILE A 49 -9.71 -0.73 -0.48
N SER A 50 -8.91 -0.85 0.59
CA SER A 50 -7.97 -1.94 0.78
C SER A 50 -8.69 -3.16 1.34
N PRO A 51 -8.57 -4.35 0.71
CA PRO A 51 -8.80 -5.61 1.40
C PRO A 51 -7.93 -5.66 2.65
N PHE A 52 -8.40 -6.28 3.74
CA PHE A 52 -7.68 -6.34 5.02
C PHE A 52 -7.28 -4.96 5.57
N PRO A 53 -8.23 -4.06 5.90
CA PRO A 53 -7.91 -2.76 6.50
C PRO A 53 -7.13 -2.91 7.81
N PHE A 54 -6.16 -2.03 8.03
CA PHE A 54 -5.35 -1.98 9.25
C PHE A 54 -4.84 -0.55 9.50
N ALA A 55 -4.39 -0.27 10.72
CA ALA A 55 -3.73 0.99 11.03
C ALA A 55 -2.39 1.07 10.29
N GLY A 56 -2.34 1.81 9.19
CA GLY A 56 -1.12 2.13 8.47
C GLY A 56 -0.32 3.23 9.15
N ASN A 57 0.96 3.33 8.77
CA ASN A 57 1.85 4.43 9.12
C ASN A 57 2.20 5.24 7.88
#